data_AF-A0A378WBI4-F1
#
_entry.id   AF-A0A378WBI4-F1
#
_cell.length_a   1.000
_cell.length_b   1.000
_cell.length_c   1.000
_cell.angle_alpha   90.00
_cell.angle_beta   90.00
_cell.angle_gamma   90.00
#
_symmetry.space_group_name_H-M   'P 1'
#
loop_
_entity.id
_entity.type
_entity.pdbx_description
1 polymer ?
#
loop_
_entity_poly.entity_id
_entity_poly.type
_entity_poly.pdbx_seq_one_letter_code
_entity_poly.pdbx_strand_id
1 'polypeptide(L)'
;MVLTTDGAAARAIGRETVDFYLNLSNYLNNWRRLGFTEDDIAKPGSDKLIDAVVAHGTAEDIAARLKQHVANGADHVAIQVLGGPDKLIPTLTELARPLGLEG
;
A
#
# COMPACT_ATOMS: atom_id res chain seq x y z
N MET A 1 1.01 -2.08 -3.09
CA MET A 1 0.00 -1.28 -3.79
C MET A 1 -0.95 -2.20 -4.56
N VAL A 2 -2.18 -1.75 -4.78
CA VAL A 2 -3.20 -2.41 -5.60
C VAL A 2 -3.71 -1.41 -6.62
N LEU A 3 -3.53 -1.68 -7.91
CA LEU A 3 -4.01 -0.79 -8.98
C LEU A 3 -5.49 -1.07 -9.25
N THR A 4 -6.36 -0.34 -8.55
CA THR A 4 -7.81 -0.43 -8.67
C THR A 4 -8.45 0.79 -8.03
N THR A 5 -9.54 1.29 -8.61
CA THR A 5 -10.38 2.34 -8.01
C THR A 5 -11.48 1.76 -7.10
N ASP A 6 -11.65 0.44 -7.06
CA ASP A 6 -12.54 -0.23 -6.11
C ASP A 6 -11.84 -0.36 -4.75
N GLY A 7 -12.17 0.55 -3.83
CA GLY A 7 -11.60 0.57 -2.49
C GLY A 7 -11.92 -0.69 -1.67
N ALA A 8 -13.06 -1.35 -1.90
CA ALA A 8 -13.39 -2.57 -1.18
C ALA A 8 -12.51 -3.73 -1.65
N ALA A 9 -12.32 -3.87 -2.97
CA ALA A 9 -11.42 -4.85 -3.55
C ALA A 9 -9.95 -4.61 -3.13
N ALA A 10 -9.51 -3.35 -3.13
CA ALA A 10 -8.17 -2.97 -2.68
C ALA A 10 -7.93 -3.38 -1.22
N ARG A 11 -8.89 -3.12 -0.34
CA ARG A 11 -8.78 -3.47 1.07
C ARG A 11 -8.84 -4.97 1.31
N ALA A 12 -9.63 -5.72 0.54
CA ALA A 12 -9.64 -7.18 0.62
C ALA A 12 -8.25 -7.77 0.31
N ILE A 13 -7.66 -7.38 -0.82
CA ILE A 13 -6.29 -7.79 -1.21
C ILE A 13 -5.25 -7.30 -0.19
N GLY A 14 -5.40 -6.07 0.29
CA GLY A 14 -4.53 -5.49 1.31
C GLY A 14 -4.54 -6.31 2.60
N ARG A 15 -5.72 -6.73 3.07
CA ARG A 15 -5.86 -7.55 4.29
C ARG A 15 -5.20 -8.91 4.18
N GLU A 16 -5.28 -9.57 3.03
CA GLU A 16 -4.57 -10.84 2.80
C GLU A 16 -3.07 -10.71 3.04
N THR A 17 -2.48 -9.58 2.61
CA THR A 17 -1.05 -9.30 2.81
C THR A 17 -0.75 -8.82 4.23
N VAL A 18 -1.57 -7.92 4.77
CA VAL A 18 -1.37 -7.29 6.08
C VAL A 18 -1.58 -8.29 7.23
N ASP A 19 -2.42 -9.33 7.05
CA ASP A 19 -2.70 -10.33 8.10
C ASP A 19 -1.42 -10.98 8.64
N PHE A 20 -0.45 -11.29 7.78
CA PHE A 20 0.84 -11.85 8.20
C PHE A 20 1.51 -10.95 9.25
N TYR A 21 1.57 -9.65 8.98
CA TYR A 21 2.20 -8.65 9.84
C TYR A 21 1.43 -8.37 11.14
N LEU A 22 0.10 -8.58 11.14
CA LEU A 22 -0.70 -8.50 12.37
C LEU A 22 -0.34 -9.57 13.40
N ASN A 23 0.42 -10.62 13.01
CA ASN A 23 0.96 -11.61 13.95
C ASN A 23 2.32 -11.23 14.55
N LEU A 24 2.92 -10.11 14.09
CA LEU A 24 4.29 -9.75 14.44
C LEU A 24 4.31 -8.58 15.44
N SER A 25 4.79 -8.85 16.66
CA SER A 25 4.79 -7.87 17.76
C SER A 25 5.56 -6.59 17.43
N ASN A 26 6.63 -6.67 16.64
CA ASN A 26 7.38 -5.50 16.18
C ASN A 26 6.56 -4.59 15.25
N TYR A 27 5.73 -5.15 14.36
CA TYR A 27 4.84 -4.37 13.49
C TYR A 27 3.70 -3.73 14.28
N LEU A 28 3.04 -4.51 15.15
CA LEU A 28 1.99 -4.00 16.03
C LEU A 28 2.49 -2.82 16.89
N ASN A 29 3.68 -2.97 17.49
CA ASN A 29 4.30 -1.91 18.28
C ASN A 29 4.68 -0.69 17.44
N ASN A 30 5.11 -0.88 16.18
CA ASN A 30 5.39 0.23 15.28
C ASN A 30 4.10 1.01 14.93
N TRP A 31 3.01 0.33 14.59
CA TRP A 31 1.74 1.01 14.28
C TRP A 31 1.15 1.75 15.47
N ARG A 32 1.27 1.22 16.69
CA ARG A 32 0.89 1.97 17.91
C ARG A 32 1.63 3.30 18.03
N ARG A 33 2.94 3.31 17.77
CA ARG A 33 3.76 4.54 17.79
C ARG A 33 3.35 5.54 16.71
N LEU A 34 2.79 5.05 15.60
CA LEU A 34 2.23 5.85 14.52
C LEU A 34 0.78 6.32 14.79
N GLY A 35 0.21 5.98 15.96
CA GLY A 35 -1.09 6.46 16.41
C GLY A 35 -2.29 5.59 16.01
N PHE A 36 -2.07 4.33 15.59
CA PHE A 36 -3.16 3.37 15.42
C PHE A 36 -3.61 2.80 16.77
N THR A 37 -4.92 2.62 16.93
CA THR A 37 -5.52 2.07 18.15
C THR A 37 -5.45 0.54 18.17
N GLU A 38 -5.79 -0.07 19.32
CA GLU A 38 -5.92 -1.54 19.40
C GLU A 38 -6.98 -2.06 18.42
N ASP A 39 -8.09 -1.35 18.25
CA ASP A 39 -9.13 -1.72 17.28
C ASP A 39 -8.65 -1.62 15.83
N ASP A 40 -7.74 -0.67 15.53
CA ASP A 40 -7.17 -0.52 14.19
C ASP A 40 -6.29 -1.71 13.80
N ILE A 41 -5.53 -2.25 14.76
CA ILE A 41 -4.55 -3.32 14.54
C ILE A 41 -5.08 -4.72 14.90
N ALA A 42 -6.26 -4.82 15.52
CA ALA A 42 -6.93 -6.10 15.75
C ALA A 42 -7.29 -6.74 14.41
N LYS A 43 -7.08 -8.06 14.28
CA LYS A 43 -7.40 -8.79 13.04
C LYS A 43 -8.89 -8.62 12.67
N PRO A 44 -9.21 -8.37 11.38
CA PRO A 44 -8.33 -8.40 10.20
C PRO A 44 -7.65 -7.05 9.84
N GLY A 45 -7.57 -6.11 10.77
CA GLY A 45 -7.12 -4.74 10.57
C GLY A 45 -8.26 -3.82 10.09
N SER A 46 -8.31 -2.60 10.61
CA SER A 46 -9.34 -1.62 10.22
C SER A 46 -9.10 -1.08 8.81
N ASP A 47 -10.17 -0.56 8.17
CA ASP A 47 -10.06 0.10 6.86
C ASP A 47 -9.03 1.24 6.90
N LYS A 48 -8.99 1.99 8.00
CA LYS A 48 -8.03 3.08 8.23
C LYS A 48 -6.58 2.59 8.21
N LEU A 49 -6.28 1.45 8.87
CA LEU A 49 -4.94 0.87 8.84
C LEU A 49 -4.59 0.44 7.41
N ILE A 50 -5.49 -0.28 6.74
CA ILE A 50 -5.25 -0.81 5.40
C ILE A 50 -5.02 0.32 4.38
N ASP A 51 -5.86 1.38 4.39
CA ASP A 51 -5.71 2.54 3.50
C ASP A 51 -4.42 3.34 3.77
N ALA A 52 -3.90 3.28 4.99
CA ALA A 52 -2.65 3.93 5.36
C ALA A 52 -1.41 3.15 4.88
N VAL A 53 -1.44 1.82 4.91
CA VAL A 53 -0.27 0.97 4.58
C VAL A 53 -0.30 0.39 3.16
N VAL A 54 -1.46 0.40 2.50
CA VAL A 54 -1.63 -0.06 1.12
C VAL A 54 -2.10 1.09 0.24
N ALA A 55 -1.22 1.57 -0.64
CA ALA A 55 -1.62 2.50 -1.70
C ALA A 55 -2.55 1.79 -2.70
N HIS A 56 -3.67 2.42 -3.04
CA HIS A 56 -4.62 1.99 -4.07
C HIS A 56 -5.24 3.20 -4.77
N GLY A 57 -5.90 2.96 -5.91
CA GLY A 57 -6.44 4.00 -6.79
C GLY A 57 -5.98 3.81 -8.23
N THR A 58 -6.05 4.90 -8.98
CA THR A 58 -5.47 5.01 -10.34
C THR A 58 -3.94 4.99 -10.29
N ALA A 59 -3.31 4.82 -11.45
CA ALA A 59 -1.86 4.95 -11.56
C ALA A 59 -1.37 6.35 -11.14
N GLU A 60 -2.15 7.39 -11.43
CA GLU A 60 -1.89 8.77 -11.02
C GLU A 60 -1.95 8.95 -9.50
N ASP A 61 -2.97 8.39 -8.84
CA ASP A 61 -3.12 8.45 -7.38
C ASP A 61 -1.93 7.78 -6.68
N ILE A 62 -1.56 6.60 -7.17
CA ILE A 62 -0.42 5.84 -6.64
C ILE A 62 0.88 6.61 -6.89
N ALA A 63 1.10 7.12 -8.11
CA ALA A 63 2.29 7.91 -8.43
C ALA A 63 2.40 9.17 -7.57
N ALA A 64 1.28 9.86 -7.29
CA ALA A 64 1.25 11.01 -6.39
C ALA A 64 1.70 10.61 -4.98
N ARG A 65 1.22 9.49 -4.44
CA ARG A 65 1.62 8.99 -3.13
C ARG A 65 3.10 8.57 -3.08
N LEU A 66 3.63 7.97 -4.15
CA LEU A 66 5.06 7.69 -4.25
C LEU A 66 5.90 8.99 -4.27
N LYS A 67 5.47 10.01 -5.03
CA LYS A 67 6.11 11.33 -5.04
C LYS A 67 6.06 12.01 -3.68
N GLN A 68 5.00 11.81 -2.87
CA GLN A 68 4.94 12.31 -1.50
C GLN A 68 6.00 11.69 -0.60
N HIS A 69 6.30 10.39 -0.75
CA HIS A 69 7.41 9.77 -0.01
C HIS A 69 8.75 10.44 -0.34
N VAL A 70 9.00 10.71 -1.62
CA VAL A 70 10.22 11.42 -2.07
C VAL A 70 10.25 12.86 -1.53
N ALA A 71 9.13 13.59 -1.62
CA ALA A 71 9.01 14.95 -1.10
C ALA A 71 9.24 15.02 0.43
N ASN A 72 8.92 13.95 1.16
CA ASN A 72 9.17 13.81 2.59
C ASN A 72 10.59 13.32 2.93
N GLY A 73 11.50 13.29 1.94
CA GLY A 73 12.92 13.02 2.14
C GLY A 73 13.39 11.61 1.77
N ALA A 74 12.52 10.76 1.21
CA ALA A 74 12.97 9.47 0.69
C ALA A 74 13.82 9.66 -0.58
N ASP A 75 14.99 9.03 -0.62
CA ASP A 75 15.85 8.93 -1.81
C ASP A 75 15.52 7.69 -2.65
N HIS A 76 14.90 6.67 -2.03
CA HIS A 76 14.43 5.45 -2.67
C HIS A 76 13.04 5.06 -2.16
N VAL A 77 12.14 4.68 -3.07
CA VAL A 77 10.80 4.19 -2.74
C VAL A 77 10.61 2.82 -3.40
N ALA A 78 10.60 1.76 -2.58
CA ALA A 78 10.37 0.40 -3.04
C ALA A 78 8.87 0.15 -3.28
N ILE A 79 8.53 -0.52 -4.38
CA ILE A 79 7.16 -0.83 -4.77
C ILE A 79 6.92 -2.34 -4.67
N GLN A 80 5.92 -2.72 -3.87
CA GLN A 80 5.39 -4.08 -3.84
C GLN A 80 4.01 -4.12 -4.49
N VAL A 81 3.84 -4.88 -5.57
CA VAL A 81 2.53 -5.11 -6.19
C VAL A 81 1.82 -6.25 -5.45
N LEU A 82 0.57 -6.02 -5.05
CA LEU A 82 -0.28 -7.02 -4.39
C LEU A 82 -1.30 -7.60 -5.38
N GLY A 83 -1.90 -8.74 -5.04
CA GLY A 83 -2.91 -9.40 -5.86
C GLY A 83 -2.40 -10.47 -6.82
N GLY A 84 -1.12 -10.87 -6.70
CA GLY A 84 -0.56 -12.02 -7.41
C GLY A 84 0.45 -11.66 -8.52
N PRO A 85 1.21 -12.64 -9.01
CA PRO A 85 2.27 -12.43 -10.00
C PRO A 85 1.74 -11.96 -11.36
N ASP A 86 0.50 -12.30 -11.72
CA ASP A 86 -0.17 -11.84 -12.95
C ASP A 86 -0.43 -10.34 -12.95
N LYS A 87 -0.52 -9.71 -11.77
CA LYS A 87 -0.71 -8.26 -11.63
C LYS A 87 0.58 -7.47 -11.76
N LEU A 88 1.73 -8.10 -11.54
CA LEU A 88 3.01 -7.40 -11.39
C LEU A 88 3.35 -6.55 -12.62
N ILE A 89 3.53 -7.18 -13.78
CA ILE A 89 3.98 -6.48 -14.99
C ILE A 89 2.94 -5.46 -15.48
N PRO A 90 1.64 -5.78 -15.63
CA PRO A 90 0.65 -4.80 -16.06
C PRO A 90 0.59 -3.58 -15.14
N THR A 91 0.64 -3.79 -13.82
CA THR A 91 0.60 -2.71 -12.84
C THR A 91 1.81 -1.78 -12.96
N LEU A 92 3.02 -2.35 -13.07
CA LEU A 92 4.24 -1.54 -13.19
C LEU A 92 4.29 -0.78 -14.52
N THR A 93 3.82 -1.39 -15.61
CA THR A 93 3.71 -0.73 -16.92
C THR A 93 2.78 0.48 -16.86
N GLU A 94 1.60 0.35 -16.24
CA GLU A 94 0.67 1.47 -16.12
C GLU A 94 1.22 2.59 -15.23
N LEU A 95 1.89 2.22 -14.13
CA LEU A 95 2.50 3.18 -13.20
C LEU A 95 3.71 3.92 -13.80
N ALA A 96 4.43 3.33 -14.76
CA ALA A 96 5.60 3.96 -15.38
C ALA A 96 5.26 5.31 -16.04
N ARG A 97 4.07 5.44 -16.64
CA ARG A 97 3.61 6.65 -17.32
C ARG A 97 3.55 7.88 -16.42
N PRO A 98 2.74 7.91 -15.33
CA PRO A 98 2.67 9.07 -14.44
C PRO A 98 3.97 9.34 -13.67
N LEU A 99 4.91 8.38 -13.65
CA LEU A 99 6.27 8.56 -13.12
C LEU A 99 7.26 9.13 -14.15
N GLY A 100 6.90 9.21 -15.43
CA GLY A 100 7.81 9.67 -16.49
C GLY A 100 8.95 8.69 -16.77
N LEU A 101 8.71 7.39 -16.55
CA LEU A 101 9.68 6.30 -16.74
C LEU A 101 9.45 5.53 -18.04
N GLU A 102 8.59 6.03 -18.92
CA GLU A 102 8.43 5.50 -20.26
C GLU A 102 9.72 5.76 -21.06
N GLY A 103 10.39 4.68 -21.46
CA GLY A 103 11.52 4.66 -22.39
C GLY A 103 11.10 4.15 -23.76
#